data_AF-A0A6L8NB29-F1
#
_entry.id   AF-A0A6L8NB29-F1
#
_cell.length_a   1.000
_cell.length_b   1.000
_cell.length_c   1.000
_cell.angle_alpha   90.00
_cell.angle_beta   90.00
_cell.angle_gamma   90.00
#
_symmetry.space_group_name_H-M   'P 1'
#
loop_
_entity.id
_entity.type
_entity.pdbx_description
1 polymer ?
#
loop_
_entity_poly.entity_id
_entity_poly.type
_entity_poly.pdbx_seq_one_letter_code
_entity_poly.pdbx_strand_id
1 'polypeptide(L)'
;MFWVVPRHLAGDDGILAEQVGATLTGLGWRMWPTSRSTLLYTSPDGLCGAEWVRACYPIELGGLPVAWQITARAHPDSVLREWNVYITEGVPHEAVADFLLALNARTEPTAGFTGPHTVLDALVAQGWLLDIDHPATTATAPDLAATVSLEAIPEHVFDADPRPGLAGWQAWADPCTGTGLLWCATFSASVPHDLVAAFASSLASPAPVPRRTLPDGARDRLTVIPPG
;
A
#
# COMPACT_ATOMS: atom_id res chain seq x y z
N MET A 1 -21.16 11.79 -5.10
CA MET A 1 -20.21 11.39 -4.05
C MET A 1 -20.96 10.48 -3.11
N PHE A 2 -20.45 9.27 -2.93
CA PHE A 2 -21.01 8.20 -2.11
C PHE A 2 -20.10 8.01 -0.91
N TRP A 3 -20.65 7.73 0.27
CA TRP A 3 -19.87 7.21 1.39
C TRP A 3 -19.99 5.70 1.34
N VAL A 4 -18.86 4.98 1.31
CA VAL A 4 -18.87 3.53 1.11
C VAL A 4 -18.06 2.78 2.15
N VAL A 5 -18.49 1.56 2.43
CA VAL A 5 -17.79 0.55 3.23
C VAL A 5 -17.92 -0.82 2.55
N PRO A 6 -16.97 -1.75 2.75
CA PRO A 6 -15.73 -1.58 3.51
C PRO A 6 -14.61 -0.90 2.69
N ARG A 7 -13.64 -0.27 3.37
CA ARG A 7 -12.58 0.51 2.70
C ARG A 7 -11.71 -0.34 1.77
N HIS A 8 -11.40 -1.58 2.14
CA HIS A 8 -10.58 -2.49 1.32
C HIS A 8 -11.19 -2.81 -0.04
N LEU A 9 -12.49 -2.58 -0.24
CA LEU A 9 -13.18 -2.73 -1.53
C LEU A 9 -13.54 -1.41 -2.20
N ALA A 10 -13.31 -0.28 -1.55
CA ALA A 10 -13.69 1.03 -2.08
C ALA A 10 -12.86 1.45 -3.31
N GLY A 11 -11.69 0.83 -3.48
CA GLY A 11 -10.77 1.09 -4.58
C GLY A 11 -10.26 2.53 -4.62
N ASP A 12 -9.66 2.89 -5.76
CA ASP A 12 -9.45 4.27 -6.18
C ASP A 12 -10.54 4.72 -7.16
N ASP A 13 -11.05 5.94 -7.00
CA ASP A 13 -12.04 6.55 -7.91
C ASP A 13 -11.40 7.40 -9.01
N GLY A 14 -10.22 6.98 -9.48
CA GLY A 14 -9.45 7.59 -10.58
C GLY A 14 -8.64 8.81 -10.17
N ILE A 15 -8.37 8.98 -8.87
CA ILE A 15 -7.69 10.15 -8.30
C ILE A 15 -6.49 9.78 -7.43
N LEU A 16 -5.99 8.53 -7.49
CA LEU A 16 -4.90 8.07 -6.64
C LEU A 16 -3.67 8.97 -6.78
N ALA A 17 -3.29 9.31 -8.01
CA ALA A 17 -2.14 10.19 -8.27
C ALA A 17 -2.33 11.59 -7.63
N GLU A 18 -3.54 12.14 -7.74
CA GLU A 18 -3.87 13.47 -7.21
C GLU A 18 -3.89 13.47 -5.68
N GLN A 19 -4.53 12.48 -5.05
CA GLN A 19 -4.65 12.38 -3.59
C GLN A 19 -3.30 12.08 -2.92
N VAL A 20 -2.53 11.15 -3.48
CA VAL A 20 -1.19 10.84 -2.98
C VAL A 20 -0.24 12.02 -3.20
N GLY A 21 -0.29 12.66 -4.38
CA GLY A 21 0.50 13.86 -4.67
C GLY A 21 0.16 15.05 -3.76
N ALA A 22 -1.12 15.25 -3.47
CA ALA A 22 -1.58 16.26 -2.52
C ALA A 22 -1.10 15.97 -1.09
N THR A 23 -1.14 14.71 -0.66
CA THR A 23 -0.62 14.26 0.64
C THR A 23 0.89 14.55 0.75
N LEU A 24 1.68 14.13 -0.24
CA LEU A 24 3.12 14.35 -0.29
C LEU A 24 3.48 15.85 -0.28
N THR A 25 2.77 16.65 -1.07
CA THR A 25 2.97 18.11 -1.11
C THR A 25 2.61 18.75 0.23
N GLY A 26 1.52 18.31 0.87
CA GLY A 26 1.13 18.75 2.21
C GLY A 26 2.16 18.41 3.29
N LEU A 27 2.90 17.31 3.11
CA LEU A 27 4.04 16.92 3.96
C LEU A 27 5.34 17.69 3.64
N GLY A 28 5.32 18.60 2.66
CA GLY A 28 6.47 19.40 2.26
C GLY A 28 7.44 18.68 1.31
N TRP A 29 7.05 17.52 0.76
CA TRP A 29 7.86 16.82 -0.24
C TRP A 29 7.89 17.62 -1.53
N ARG A 30 9.03 17.57 -2.22
CA ARG A 30 9.24 18.29 -3.47
C ARG A 30 9.03 17.36 -4.65
N MET A 31 8.30 17.85 -5.65
CA MET A 31 7.98 17.11 -6.86
C MET A 31 8.88 17.54 -8.02
N TRP A 32 9.30 16.57 -8.82
CA TRP A 32 10.06 16.75 -10.05
C TRP A 32 9.51 15.82 -11.13
N PRO A 33 9.23 16.31 -12.35
CA PRO A 33 9.02 15.43 -13.48
C PRO A 33 10.36 14.78 -13.87
N THR A 34 10.34 13.51 -14.26
CA THR A 34 11.54 12.81 -14.73
C THR A 34 11.62 12.78 -16.26
N SER A 35 12.80 12.45 -16.80
CA SER A 35 12.99 12.23 -18.24
C SER A 35 12.16 11.07 -18.80
N ARG A 36 11.62 10.20 -17.92
CA ARG A 36 10.75 9.10 -18.31
C ARG A 36 9.28 9.53 -18.39
N SER A 37 8.93 10.76 -18.03
CA SER A 37 7.54 11.24 -17.87
C SER A 37 6.82 10.64 -16.65
N THR A 38 7.57 10.31 -15.59
CA THR A 38 7.03 10.04 -14.25
C THR A 38 7.04 11.29 -13.38
N LEU A 39 6.33 11.25 -12.25
CA LEU A 39 6.38 12.29 -11.21
C LEU A 39 7.08 11.72 -9.99
N LEU A 40 8.27 12.23 -9.66
CA LEU A 40 9.04 11.84 -8.48
C LEU A 40 8.87 12.88 -7.38
N TYR A 41 8.46 12.43 -6.21
CA TYR A 41 8.42 13.19 -4.97
C TYR A 41 9.59 12.78 -4.09
N THR A 42 10.29 13.75 -3.51
CA THR A 42 11.36 13.51 -2.54
C THR A 42 11.06 14.23 -1.24
N SER A 43 11.20 13.49 -0.13
CA SER A 43 11.12 14.01 1.23
C SER A 43 12.12 15.17 1.48
N PRO A 44 11.85 16.07 2.44
CA PRO A 44 12.72 17.21 2.74
C PRO A 44 14.16 16.85 3.13
N ASP A 45 14.36 15.71 3.80
CA ASP A 45 15.68 15.19 4.20
C ASP A 45 16.36 14.38 3.08
N GLY A 46 15.64 14.12 1.98
CA GLY A 46 16.11 13.34 0.85
C GLY A 46 16.22 11.83 1.13
N LEU A 47 15.69 11.31 2.23
CA LEU A 47 15.81 9.87 2.57
C LEU A 47 14.74 9.00 1.94
N CYS A 48 13.58 9.58 1.63
CA CYS A 48 12.45 8.88 1.03
C CYS A 48 12.09 9.46 -0.33
N GLY A 49 11.66 8.59 -1.25
CA GLY A 49 11.15 8.95 -2.56
C GLY A 49 9.86 8.21 -2.89
N ALA A 50 8.92 8.88 -3.55
CA ALA A 50 7.68 8.29 -4.05
C ALA A 50 7.50 8.67 -5.52
N GLU A 51 7.38 7.70 -6.42
CA GLU A 51 7.34 7.91 -7.86
C GLU A 51 6.04 7.36 -8.46
N TRP A 52 5.34 8.21 -9.22
CA TRP A 52 4.19 7.80 -10.05
C TRP A 52 4.71 7.24 -11.38
N VAL A 53 4.67 5.92 -11.55
CA VAL A 53 5.44 5.17 -12.56
C VAL A 53 4.66 4.69 -13.78
N ARG A 54 3.36 5.04 -13.90
CA ARG A 54 2.42 4.54 -14.94
C ARG A 54 2.93 4.57 -16.39
N ALA A 55 3.83 5.48 -16.73
CA ALA A 55 4.26 5.68 -18.12
C ALA A 55 5.50 4.84 -18.53
N CYS A 56 6.18 4.14 -17.60
CA CYS A 56 7.61 3.82 -17.83
C CYS A 56 8.05 2.40 -17.52
N TYR A 57 7.30 1.62 -16.74
CA TYR A 57 7.80 0.34 -16.26
C TYR A 57 6.70 -0.71 -16.11
N PRO A 58 6.78 -1.87 -16.79
CA PRO A 58 5.77 -2.92 -16.72
C PRO A 58 6.04 -3.85 -15.54
N ILE A 59 6.14 -3.32 -14.32
CA ILE A 59 6.00 -4.20 -13.15
C ILE A 59 4.51 -4.41 -12.94
N GLU A 60 4.11 -5.66 -12.94
CA GLU A 60 2.74 -6.07 -12.64
C GLU A 60 2.71 -6.85 -11.33
N LEU A 61 1.74 -6.51 -10.49
CA LEU A 61 1.40 -7.26 -9.28
C LEU A 61 0.07 -7.96 -9.51
N GLY A 62 0.08 -9.29 -9.59
CA GLY A 62 -1.13 -10.08 -9.84
C GLY A 62 -1.87 -9.69 -11.13
N GLY A 63 -1.14 -9.32 -12.18
CA GLY A 63 -1.68 -8.88 -13.48
C GLY A 63 -2.13 -7.42 -13.53
N LEU A 64 -1.88 -6.63 -12.48
CA LEU A 64 -2.22 -5.21 -12.43
C LEU A 64 -0.94 -4.35 -12.51
N PRO A 65 -0.92 -3.27 -13.32
CA PRO A 65 0.25 -2.42 -13.44
C PRO A 65 0.50 -1.65 -12.13
N VAL A 66 1.76 -1.58 -11.71
CA VAL A 66 2.19 -0.71 -10.62
C VAL A 66 2.01 0.75 -11.03
N ALA A 67 1.41 1.54 -10.15
CA ALA A 67 1.15 2.95 -10.33
C ALA A 67 2.08 3.82 -9.47
N TRP A 68 2.38 3.37 -8.24
CA TRP A 68 3.30 4.03 -7.33
C TRP A 68 4.43 3.10 -6.89
N GLN A 69 5.65 3.63 -6.88
CA GLN A 69 6.79 3.04 -6.19
C GLN A 69 7.24 3.97 -5.06
N ILE A 70 7.29 3.48 -3.83
CA ILE A 70 7.79 4.23 -2.66
C ILE A 70 9.07 3.56 -2.17
N THR A 71 10.05 4.37 -1.80
CA THR A 71 11.40 3.90 -1.50
C THR A 71 11.96 4.69 -0.33
N ALA A 72 12.84 4.06 0.45
CA ALA A 72 13.70 4.77 1.37
C ALA A 72 15.15 4.27 1.28
N ARG A 73 16.05 5.13 1.72
CA ARG A 73 17.48 4.90 1.81
C ARG A 73 18.01 5.38 3.16
N ALA A 74 19.08 4.77 3.64
CA ALA A 74 19.67 5.13 4.93
C ALA A 74 20.38 6.49 4.92
N HIS A 75 20.90 6.92 3.76
CA HIS A 75 21.66 8.17 3.63
C HIS A 75 21.26 8.91 2.33
N PRO A 76 21.27 10.25 2.29
CA PRO A 76 20.82 11.02 1.12
C PRO A 76 21.62 10.74 -0.16
N ASP A 77 22.92 10.48 -0.02
CA ASP A 77 23.82 10.19 -1.14
C ASP A 77 23.87 8.71 -1.52
N SER A 78 23.14 7.85 -0.79
CA SER A 78 23.06 6.44 -1.12
C SER A 78 22.27 6.22 -2.42
N VAL A 79 22.86 5.43 -3.31
CA VAL A 79 22.18 4.89 -4.50
C VAL A 79 21.33 3.67 -4.12
N LEU A 80 21.68 3.01 -3.02
CA LEU A 80 20.96 1.83 -2.54
C LEU A 80 19.65 2.25 -1.88
N ARG A 81 18.55 1.68 -2.39
CA ARG A 81 17.23 1.75 -1.78
C ARG A 81 17.13 0.60 -0.80
N GLU A 82 17.07 0.90 0.50
CA GLU A 82 17.02 -0.12 1.57
C GLU A 82 15.78 -1.00 1.41
N TRP A 83 14.65 -0.38 1.08
CA TRP A 83 13.40 -1.08 0.82
C TRP A 83 12.58 -0.39 -0.26
N ASN A 84 11.64 -1.14 -0.85
CA ASN A 84 10.71 -0.67 -1.86
C ASN A 84 9.28 -1.13 -1.55
N VAL A 85 8.31 -0.28 -1.87
CA VAL A 85 6.88 -0.59 -1.84
C VAL A 85 6.32 -0.33 -3.23
N TYR A 86 5.50 -1.26 -3.72
CA TYR A 86 4.88 -1.23 -5.03
C TYR A 86 3.36 -1.26 -4.86
N ILE A 87 2.66 -0.30 -5.47
CA ILE A 87 1.23 -0.08 -5.26
C ILE A 87 0.56 0.05 -6.63
N THR A 88 -0.46 -0.76 -6.86
CA THR A 88 -1.31 -0.67 -8.07
C THR A 88 -2.36 0.44 -7.92
N GLU A 89 -2.94 0.89 -9.02
CA GLU A 89 -3.82 2.07 -9.03
C GLU A 89 -5.13 1.87 -8.26
N GLY A 90 -5.63 0.64 -8.15
CA GLY A 90 -6.88 0.36 -7.47
C GLY A 90 -6.80 0.41 -5.94
N VAL A 91 -5.63 0.62 -5.34
CA VAL A 91 -5.49 0.65 -3.88
C VAL A 91 -6.22 1.87 -3.31
N PRO A 92 -7.03 1.72 -2.24
CA PRO A 92 -7.65 2.87 -1.57
C PRO A 92 -6.62 3.93 -1.17
N HIS A 93 -6.78 5.16 -1.68
CA HIS A 93 -5.80 6.22 -1.50
C HIS A 93 -5.57 6.59 -0.03
N GLU A 94 -6.55 6.37 0.86
CA GLU A 94 -6.42 6.58 2.30
C GLU A 94 -5.35 5.68 2.93
N ALA A 95 -5.26 4.42 2.50
CA ALA A 95 -4.26 3.49 3.03
C ALA A 95 -2.84 3.90 2.61
N VAL A 96 -2.69 4.39 1.38
CA VAL A 96 -1.42 4.94 0.88
C VAL A 96 -1.06 6.23 1.60
N ALA A 97 -2.04 7.12 1.84
CA ALA A 97 -1.83 8.36 2.56
C ALA A 97 -1.41 8.11 4.01
N ASP A 98 -2.07 7.19 4.73
CA ASP A 98 -1.74 6.85 6.11
C ASP A 98 -0.36 6.18 6.23
N PHE A 99 0.03 5.36 5.25
CA PHE A 99 1.40 4.85 5.14
C PHE A 99 2.43 5.99 5.00
N LEU A 100 2.16 6.96 4.11
CA LEU A 100 3.07 8.09 3.87
C LEU A 100 3.14 9.05 5.06
N LEU A 101 2.04 9.24 5.79
CA LEU A 101 2.01 10.00 7.04
C LEU A 101 2.87 9.32 8.11
N ALA A 102 2.72 8.00 8.27
CA ALA A 102 3.56 7.22 9.17
C ALA A 102 5.04 7.28 8.78
N LEU A 103 5.35 7.17 7.49
CA LEU A 103 6.71 7.29 6.96
C LEU A 103 7.32 8.66 7.26
N ASN A 104 6.57 9.74 7.03
CA ASN A 104 7.04 11.10 7.23
C ASN A 104 7.23 11.46 8.72
N ALA A 105 6.56 10.77 9.63
CA ALA A 105 6.73 10.96 11.07
C ALA A 105 8.04 10.37 11.61
N ARG A 106 8.75 9.56 10.81
CA ARG A 106 9.97 8.87 11.25
C ARG A 106 11.22 9.70 11.01
N THR A 107 12.10 9.71 11.99
CA THR A 107 13.47 10.25 11.85
C THR A 107 14.40 9.27 11.13
N GLU A 108 14.16 7.97 11.27
CA GLU A 108 14.93 6.90 10.63
C GLU A 108 13.98 6.02 9.78
N PRO A 109 13.81 6.31 8.49
CA PRO A 109 12.86 5.60 7.62
C PRO A 109 13.15 4.10 7.42
N THR A 110 14.38 3.66 7.68
CA THR A 110 14.85 2.31 7.37
C THR A 110 14.96 1.42 8.60
N ALA A 111 14.80 1.97 9.81
CA ALA A 111 14.98 1.20 11.05
C ALA A 111 13.78 0.28 11.36
N GLY A 112 13.98 -1.04 11.46
CA GLY A 112 12.93 -1.97 11.90
C GLY A 112 12.91 -2.09 13.43
N PHE A 113 11.98 -1.45 14.12
CA PHE A 113 11.88 -1.52 15.59
C PHE A 113 10.89 -2.56 16.11
N THR A 114 9.98 -3.04 15.27
CA THR A 114 8.88 -3.94 15.65
C THR A 114 8.93 -5.24 14.86
N GLY A 115 8.27 -6.29 15.39
CA GLY A 115 8.14 -7.58 14.71
C GLY A 115 6.97 -7.64 13.73
N PRO A 116 6.87 -8.72 12.93
CA PRO A 116 5.80 -8.91 11.94
C PRO A 116 4.40 -9.00 12.58
N HIS A 117 4.30 -9.45 13.83
CA HIS A 117 3.04 -9.50 14.59
C HIS A 117 2.28 -8.17 14.63
N THR A 118 2.98 -7.03 14.54
CA THR A 118 2.39 -5.69 14.59
C THR A 118 1.39 -5.46 13.46
N VAL A 119 1.65 -6.04 12.28
CA VAL A 119 0.77 -5.93 11.12
C VAL A 119 -0.51 -6.73 11.36
N LEU A 120 -0.39 -7.95 11.88
CA LEU A 120 -1.52 -8.81 12.19
C LEU A 120 -2.36 -8.25 13.34
N ASP A 121 -1.72 -7.75 14.39
CA ASP A 121 -2.38 -7.11 15.52
C ASP A 121 -3.19 -5.88 15.07
N ALA A 122 -2.64 -5.08 14.15
CA ALA A 122 -3.34 -3.92 13.57
C ALA A 122 -4.57 -4.32 12.75
N LEU A 123 -4.53 -5.45 12.05
CA LEU A 123 -5.66 -6.00 11.29
C LEU A 123 -6.74 -6.60 12.22
N VAL A 124 -6.31 -7.40 13.21
CA VAL A 124 -7.21 -8.00 14.22
C VAL A 124 -7.90 -6.92 15.04
N ALA A 125 -7.22 -5.83 15.38
CA ALA A 125 -7.82 -4.68 16.06
C ALA A 125 -8.96 -4.03 15.25
N GLN A 126 -8.95 -4.17 13.93
CA GLN A 126 -10.02 -3.73 13.02
C GLN A 126 -11.02 -4.84 12.67
N GLY A 127 -10.93 -6.00 13.33
CA GLY A 127 -11.86 -7.11 13.18
C GLY A 127 -11.56 -8.08 12.04
N TRP A 128 -10.38 -7.99 11.40
CA TRP A 128 -9.94 -9.00 10.43
C TRP A 128 -9.57 -10.31 11.12
N LEU A 129 -9.65 -11.40 10.37
CA LEU A 129 -9.48 -12.76 10.88
C LEU A 129 -8.10 -13.27 10.50
N LEU A 130 -7.38 -13.89 11.45
CA LEU A 130 -6.17 -14.63 11.14
C LEU A 130 -6.53 -15.89 10.33
N ASP A 131 -5.68 -16.23 9.36
CA ASP A 131 -5.83 -17.48 8.60
C ASP A 131 -5.68 -18.70 9.53
N ILE A 132 -6.45 -19.76 9.28
CA ILE A 132 -6.43 -20.96 10.14
C ILE A 132 -5.14 -21.75 9.93
N ASP A 133 -4.67 -21.84 8.70
CA ASP A 133 -3.50 -22.62 8.33
C ASP A 133 -2.21 -21.83 8.58
N HIS A 134 -2.27 -20.50 8.44
CA HIS A 134 -1.13 -19.59 8.54
C HIS A 134 -1.37 -18.40 9.51
N PRO A 135 -1.77 -18.63 10.77
CA PRO A 135 -2.21 -17.56 11.69
C PRO A 135 -1.09 -16.59 12.08
N ALA A 136 0.18 -16.97 11.90
CA ALA A 136 1.34 -16.14 12.21
C ALA A 136 1.79 -15.23 11.06
N THR A 137 1.22 -15.39 9.87
CA THR A 137 1.67 -14.67 8.67
C THR A 137 0.54 -14.07 7.86
N THR A 138 -0.70 -14.50 8.06
CA THR A 138 -1.80 -14.16 7.14
C THR A 138 -3.05 -13.75 7.90
N ALA A 139 -3.69 -12.68 7.43
CA ALA A 139 -4.99 -12.22 7.89
C ALA A 139 -5.87 -11.83 6.70
N THR A 140 -7.16 -12.10 6.81
CA THR A 140 -8.15 -11.91 5.75
C THR A 140 -9.33 -11.12 6.29
N ALA A 141 -9.88 -10.23 5.46
CA ALA A 141 -11.08 -9.47 5.78
C ALA A 141 -12.25 -10.43 6.11
N PRO A 142 -13.20 -10.04 6.98
CA PRO A 142 -14.32 -10.91 7.37
C PRO A 142 -15.18 -11.41 6.20
N ASP A 143 -15.19 -10.65 5.10
CA ASP A 143 -15.91 -10.96 3.88
C ASP A 143 -15.08 -11.81 2.89
N LEU A 144 -13.84 -12.17 3.25
CA LEU A 144 -12.90 -12.94 2.44
C LEU A 144 -12.52 -12.26 1.11
N ALA A 145 -12.74 -10.95 1.01
CA ALA A 145 -12.54 -10.20 -0.24
C ALA A 145 -11.15 -9.55 -0.34
N ALA A 146 -10.40 -9.52 0.76
CA ALA A 146 -9.03 -9.01 0.81
C ALA A 146 -8.19 -9.75 1.84
N THR A 147 -6.90 -9.90 1.53
CA THR A 147 -5.94 -10.61 2.36
C THR A 147 -4.66 -9.79 2.48
N VAL A 148 -4.03 -9.88 3.65
CA VAL A 148 -2.68 -9.38 3.92
C VAL A 148 -1.85 -10.56 4.42
N SER A 149 -0.71 -10.81 3.79
CA SER A 149 0.10 -12.00 4.04
C SER A 149 1.59 -11.71 3.99
N LEU A 150 2.36 -12.34 4.87
CA LEU A 150 3.82 -12.32 4.87
C LEU A 150 4.33 -13.56 4.12
N GLU A 151 4.75 -13.36 2.88
CA GLU A 151 5.07 -14.45 1.95
C GLU A 151 6.37 -14.18 1.19
N ALA A 152 6.87 -15.19 0.48
CA ALA A 152 8.02 -15.05 -0.40
C ALA A 152 7.79 -13.90 -1.40
N ILE A 153 8.80 -13.04 -1.53
CA ILE A 153 8.70 -11.84 -2.36
C ILE A 153 8.73 -12.20 -3.85
N PRO A 154 7.86 -11.60 -4.69
CA PRO A 154 7.93 -11.76 -6.14
C PRO A 154 9.27 -11.28 -6.72
N GLU A 155 9.80 -11.96 -7.75
CA GLU A 155 11.15 -11.70 -8.30
C GLU A 155 11.42 -10.25 -8.75
N HIS A 156 10.38 -9.49 -9.10
CA HIS A 156 10.48 -8.11 -9.58
C HIS A 156 10.42 -7.06 -8.46
N VAL A 157 10.22 -7.48 -7.20
CA VAL A 157 10.24 -6.61 -6.03
C VAL A 157 11.65 -6.62 -5.46
N PHE A 158 12.29 -5.45 -5.46
CA PHE A 158 13.68 -5.31 -5.05
C PHE A 158 13.82 -4.87 -3.60
N ASP A 159 14.87 -5.35 -2.95
CA ASP A 159 15.30 -4.96 -1.60
C ASP A 159 16.84 -4.83 -1.60
N ALA A 160 17.38 -4.05 -0.66
CA ALA A 160 18.83 -3.97 -0.47
C ALA A 160 19.41 -5.25 0.15
N ASP A 161 18.60 -6.00 0.90
CA ASP A 161 19.05 -7.19 1.60
C ASP A 161 19.33 -8.34 0.61
N PRO A 162 20.59 -8.78 0.48
CA PRO A 162 20.97 -9.79 -0.50
C PRO A 162 20.59 -11.22 -0.08
N ARG A 163 20.03 -11.41 1.12
CA ARG A 163 19.69 -12.76 1.62
C ARG A 163 18.56 -13.37 0.76
N PRO A 164 18.71 -14.62 0.30
CA PRO A 164 17.67 -15.28 -0.47
C PRO A 164 16.50 -15.71 0.42
N GLY A 165 15.30 -15.80 -0.17
CA GLY A 165 14.12 -16.36 0.50
C GLY A 165 13.53 -15.46 1.59
N LEU A 166 13.83 -14.16 1.57
CA LEU A 166 13.18 -13.21 2.46
C LEU A 166 11.69 -13.10 2.14
N ALA A 167 10.89 -13.01 3.20
CA ALA A 167 9.46 -12.76 3.10
C ALA A 167 9.18 -11.26 3.19
N GLY A 168 8.20 -10.80 2.42
CA GLY A 168 7.70 -9.44 2.41
C GLY A 168 6.19 -9.43 2.56
N TRP A 169 5.66 -8.32 3.03
CA TRP A 169 4.22 -8.18 3.17
C TRP A 169 3.57 -7.95 1.82
N GLN A 170 2.46 -8.64 1.58
CA GLN A 170 1.65 -8.52 0.38
C GLN A 170 0.21 -8.32 0.80
N ALA A 171 -0.49 -7.45 0.08
CA ALA A 171 -1.90 -7.17 0.29
C ALA A 171 -2.62 -7.15 -1.05
N TRP A 172 -3.79 -7.75 -1.13
CA TRP A 172 -4.60 -7.75 -2.34
C TRP A 172 -6.09 -7.82 -2.01
N ALA A 173 -6.91 -7.36 -2.94
CA ALA A 173 -8.35 -7.60 -2.93
C ALA A 173 -8.76 -8.44 -4.14
N ASP A 174 -9.44 -9.55 -3.87
CA ASP A 174 -10.16 -10.38 -4.84
C ASP A 174 -11.66 -10.35 -4.49
N PRO A 175 -12.40 -9.34 -4.95
CA PRO A 175 -13.81 -9.18 -4.57
C PRO A 175 -14.67 -10.34 -5.03
N CYS A 176 -14.34 -10.95 -6.18
CA CYS A 176 -15.10 -12.03 -6.80
C CYS A 176 -14.13 -13.00 -7.44
N THR A 177 -14.00 -14.20 -6.86
CA THR A 177 -13.06 -15.23 -7.31
C THR A 177 -13.14 -15.44 -8.82
N GLY A 178 -12.00 -15.28 -9.50
CA GLY A 178 -11.88 -15.48 -10.95
C GLY A 178 -12.20 -14.25 -11.81
N THR A 179 -12.56 -13.11 -11.22
CA THR A 179 -12.71 -11.83 -11.96
C THR A 179 -11.42 -11.02 -12.05
N GLY A 180 -10.36 -11.47 -11.37
CA GLY A 180 -9.09 -10.78 -11.24
C GLY A 180 -9.03 -9.92 -9.99
N LEU A 181 -7.81 -9.50 -9.63
CA LEU A 181 -7.60 -8.67 -8.47
C LEU A 181 -8.10 -7.25 -8.73
N LEU A 182 -8.72 -6.64 -7.73
CA LEU A 182 -9.11 -5.22 -7.77
C LEU A 182 -7.88 -4.33 -7.59
N TRP A 183 -6.99 -4.73 -6.68
CA TRP A 183 -5.74 -4.04 -6.41
C TRP A 183 -4.77 -4.99 -5.69
N CYS A 184 -3.48 -4.64 -5.79
CA CYS A 184 -2.36 -5.26 -5.09
C CYS A 184 -1.43 -4.18 -4.52
N ALA A 185 -0.80 -4.50 -3.39
CA ALA A 185 0.34 -3.78 -2.83
C ALA A 185 1.37 -4.80 -2.30
N THR A 186 2.65 -4.55 -2.57
CA THR A 186 3.76 -5.39 -2.09
C THR A 186 4.82 -4.53 -1.42
N PHE A 187 5.24 -4.96 -0.24
CA PHE A 187 6.26 -4.36 0.59
C PHE A 187 7.46 -5.31 0.62
N SER A 188 8.64 -4.82 0.23
CA SER A 188 9.86 -5.61 0.29
C SER A 188 10.22 -6.01 1.74
N ALA A 189 11.13 -6.97 1.91
CA ALA A 189 11.40 -7.61 3.21
C ALA A 189 11.85 -6.62 4.28
N SER A 190 12.60 -5.61 3.88
CA SER A 190 13.20 -4.63 4.78
C SER A 190 12.28 -3.45 5.10
N VAL A 191 11.04 -3.43 4.61
CA VAL A 191 10.06 -2.39 5.00
C VAL A 191 9.73 -2.56 6.50
N PRO A 192 9.92 -1.51 7.33
CA PRO A 192 9.56 -1.57 8.75
C PRO A 192 8.10 -2.00 8.99
N HIS A 193 7.90 -2.99 9.86
CA HIS A 193 6.59 -3.59 10.09
C HIS A 193 5.54 -2.61 10.64
N ASP A 194 5.95 -1.58 11.37
CA ASP A 194 5.05 -0.52 11.84
C ASP A 194 4.50 0.35 10.69
N LEU A 195 5.27 0.54 9.61
CA LEU A 195 4.77 1.22 8.41
C LEU A 195 3.74 0.37 7.67
N VAL A 196 4.01 -0.93 7.52
CA VAL A 196 3.03 -1.87 6.95
C VAL A 196 1.79 -1.95 7.84
N ALA A 197 1.94 -1.91 9.16
CA ALA A 197 0.82 -1.90 10.09
C ALA A 197 -0.05 -0.63 9.96
N ALA A 198 0.54 0.54 9.70
CA ALA A 198 -0.22 1.76 9.42
C ALA A 198 -1.07 1.64 8.15
N PHE A 199 -0.50 1.10 7.07
CA PHE A 199 -1.24 0.78 5.84
C PHE A 199 -2.37 -0.22 6.13
N ALA A 200 -2.07 -1.33 6.80
CA ALA A 200 -2.99 -2.41 7.08
C ALA A 200 -4.16 -1.96 7.98
N SER A 201 -3.87 -1.17 9.03
CA SER A 201 -4.90 -0.61 9.92
C SER A 201 -5.82 0.34 9.17
N SER A 202 -5.27 1.19 8.30
CA SER A 202 -6.07 2.09 7.46
C SER A 202 -6.97 1.29 6.51
N LEU A 203 -6.41 0.32 5.79
CA LEU A 203 -7.13 -0.53 4.85
C LEU A 203 -8.30 -1.27 5.51
N ALA A 204 -8.08 -1.79 6.71
CA ALA A 204 -9.05 -2.54 7.49
C ALA A 204 -10.08 -1.67 8.22
N SER A 205 -9.90 -0.35 8.23
CA SER A 205 -10.76 0.58 8.97
C SER A 205 -12.23 0.45 8.55
N PRO A 206 -13.17 0.36 9.52
CA PRO A 206 -14.61 0.34 9.23
C PRO A 206 -15.16 1.72 8.88
N ALA A 207 -14.34 2.78 8.98
CA ALA A 207 -14.78 4.15 8.72
C ALA A 207 -15.15 4.31 7.23
N PRO A 208 -16.35 4.83 6.92
CA PRO A 208 -16.77 5.05 5.55
C PRO A 208 -15.86 6.02 4.81
N VAL A 209 -15.62 5.74 3.54
CA VAL A 209 -14.77 6.58 2.69
C VAL A 209 -15.56 7.18 1.54
N PRO A 210 -15.22 8.41 1.13
CA PRO A 210 -15.91 9.06 0.03
C PRO A 210 -15.43 8.53 -1.32
N ARG A 211 -16.35 8.24 -2.23
CA ARG A 211 -16.05 7.83 -3.61
C ARG A 211 -16.93 8.55 -4.62
N ARG A 212 -16.37 8.95 -5.75
CA ARG A 212 -17.08 9.52 -6.91
C ARG A 212 -17.66 8.43 -7.79
N THR A 213 -16.93 7.35 -7.98
CA THR A 213 -17.30 6.15 -8.74
C THR A 213 -17.07 4.91 -7.88
N LEU A 214 -17.84 3.85 -8.14
CA LEU A 214 -17.66 2.57 -7.46
C LEU A 214 -16.88 1.64 -8.40
N PRO A 215 -15.93 0.85 -7.88
CA PRO A 215 -15.22 -0.13 -8.70
C PRO A 215 -16.18 -1.22 -9.21
N ASP A 216 -16.17 -1.48 -10.51
CA ASP A 216 -17.09 -2.42 -11.16
C ASP A 216 -17.03 -3.83 -10.54
N GLY A 217 -15.83 -4.31 -10.20
CA GLY A 217 -15.62 -5.64 -9.62
C GLY A 217 -16.08 -5.81 -8.17
N ALA A 218 -16.32 -4.72 -7.43
CA ALA A 218 -16.70 -4.78 -6.01
C ALA A 218 -18.01 -4.06 -5.66
N ARG A 219 -18.72 -3.51 -6.66
CA ARG A 219 -19.94 -2.72 -6.46
C ARG A 219 -20.99 -3.43 -5.60
N ASP A 220 -21.24 -4.71 -5.86
CA ASP A 220 -22.26 -5.50 -5.16
C ASP A 220 -21.84 -5.90 -3.73
N ARG A 221 -20.57 -5.68 -3.39
CA ARG A 221 -19.99 -5.95 -2.07
C ARG A 221 -19.80 -4.68 -1.23
N LEU A 222 -20.08 -3.51 -1.81
CA LEU A 222 -20.02 -2.23 -1.13
C LEU A 222 -21.39 -1.83 -0.59
N THR A 223 -21.42 -1.36 0.65
CA THR A 223 -22.58 -0.67 1.22
C THR A 223 -22.42 0.83 1.01
N VAL A 224 -23.39 1.45 0.33
CA VAL A 224 -23.48 2.91 0.18
C VAL A 224 -24.25 3.49 1.35
N ILE A 225 -23.60 4.37 2.09
CA ILE A 225 -24.18 5.10 3.21
C ILE A 225 -24.83 6.39 2.68
N PRO A 226 -26.13 6.62 2.95
CA PRO A 226 -26.79 7.87 2.58
C PRO A 226 -26.11 9.07 3.25
N PRO A 227 -26.07 10.26 2.61
CA PRO A 227 -25.74 11.48 3.32
C PRO A 227 -26.79 11.72 4.42
N GLY A 228 -26.31 11.90 5.66
CA GLY A 228 -27.13 12.27 6.81
C GLY A 228 -27.52 13.74 6.81
#